data_AF-L7J3R3-F1
#
_entry.id   AF-L7J3R3-F1
#
_cell.length_a   1.000
_cell.length_b   1.000
_cell.length_c   1.000
_cell.angle_alpha   90.00
_cell.angle_beta   90.00
_cell.angle_gamma   90.00
#
_symmetry.space_group_name_H-M   'P 1'
#
loop_
_entity.id
_entity.type
_entity.pdbx_description
1 polymer ?
#
loop_
_entity_poly.entity_id
_entity_poly.type
_entity_poly.pdbx_seq_one_letter_code
_entity_poly.pdbx_strand_id
1 'polypeptide(L)'
;MQAQVFRRRNQAPGFGLQEDIKAISECLDPKPIPTPSEDPEQVKSTSDTITLESFTSQDAYELGHLLHARLHPIARWQGRPTLVSISLANGQVLFQCAVGSGTSPDNERWVARKRSTVLRWGCSTWLMHCKYAGDEDKFRAKFGMSPDEASGYAIHGGGFPVRVKGVEGVVAVVVVSGLKQHEDHGVIVETFMEHWEPVST
;
A
#
# COMPACT_ATOMS: atom_id res chain seq x y z
N MET A 1 10.43 -2.00 22.56
CA MET A 1 10.98 -0.87 21.79
C MET A 1 9.85 0.08 21.47
N GLN A 2 10.03 1.38 21.65
CA GLN A 2 9.04 2.35 21.15
C GLN A 2 9.04 2.26 19.62
N ALA A 3 7.84 2.19 19.02
CA ALA A 3 7.72 2.20 17.56
C ALA A 3 8.25 3.54 17.03
N GLN A 4 9.10 3.48 16.01
CA GLN A 4 9.61 4.68 15.35
C GLN A 4 8.44 5.41 14.67
N VAL A 5 8.31 6.70 14.96
CA VAL A 5 7.26 7.55 14.40
C VAL A 5 7.82 8.30 13.20
N PHE A 6 7.05 8.39 12.13
CA PHE A 6 7.46 8.99 10.87
C PHE A 6 6.59 10.18 10.49
N ARG A 7 7.19 11.18 9.84
CA ARG A 7 6.48 12.31 9.23
C ARG A 7 6.87 12.46 7.78
N ARG A 8 6.01 13.09 6.97
CA ARG A 8 6.32 13.39 5.57
C ARG A 8 7.53 14.33 5.50
N ARG A 9 8.57 13.98 4.73
CA ARG A 9 9.80 14.77 4.54
C ARG A 9 9.50 16.15 3.98
N ASN A 10 8.73 16.19 2.88
CA ASN A 10 8.29 17.44 2.28
C ASN A 10 6.86 17.73 2.72
N GLN A 11 6.68 18.73 3.58
CA GLN A 11 5.36 19.10 4.09
C GLN A 11 4.61 20.10 3.19
N ALA A 12 5.22 20.57 2.10
CA ALA A 12 4.55 21.48 1.18
C ALA A 12 3.34 20.80 0.51
N PRO A 13 2.19 21.49 0.40
CA PRO A 13 1.05 20.99 -0.35
C PRO A 13 1.35 21.03 -1.86
N GLY A 14 0.90 20.00 -2.58
CA GLY A 14 1.09 19.85 -4.03
C GLY A 14 2.43 19.25 -4.45
N PHE A 15 3.30 18.86 -3.51
CA PHE A 15 4.60 18.28 -3.84
C PHE A 15 4.46 16.97 -4.64
N GLY A 16 3.59 16.06 -4.19
CA GLY A 16 3.32 14.81 -4.89
C GLY A 16 2.80 15.04 -6.30
N LEU A 17 1.90 16.02 -6.48
CA LEU A 17 1.40 16.39 -7.81
C LEU A 17 2.52 16.92 -8.72
N GLN A 18 3.46 17.70 -8.18
CA GLN A 18 4.60 18.19 -8.97
C GLN A 18 5.50 17.05 -9.43
N GLU A 19 5.80 16.08 -8.55
CA GLU A 19 6.56 14.87 -8.92
C GLU A 19 5.80 14.02 -9.95
N ASP A 20 4.48 13.94 -9.83
CA ASP A 20 3.62 13.24 -10.78
C ASP A 20 3.64 13.89 -12.17
N ILE A 21 3.42 15.20 -12.22
CA ILE A 21 3.53 15.98 -13.47
C ILE A 21 4.92 15.77 -14.09
N LYS A 22 5.98 15.85 -13.29
CA LYS A 22 7.35 15.65 -13.74
C LYS A 22 7.54 14.25 -14.34
N ALA A 23 7.09 13.20 -13.64
CA ALA A 23 7.21 11.82 -14.10
C ALA A 23 6.52 11.60 -15.46
N ILE A 24 5.36 12.23 -15.65
CA ILE A 24 4.58 12.17 -16.90
C ILE A 24 5.24 13.00 -18.01
N SER A 25 5.61 14.25 -17.72
CA SER A 25 6.12 15.20 -18.73
C SER A 25 7.53 14.86 -19.20
N GLU A 26 8.40 14.44 -18.28
CA GLU A 26 9.78 14.07 -18.60
C GLU A 26 9.88 12.62 -19.12
N CYS A 27 8.77 11.86 -19.12
CA CYS A 27 8.71 10.49 -19.62
C CYS A 27 9.76 9.57 -18.98
N LEU A 28 9.91 9.67 -17.65
CA LEU A 28 10.99 9.01 -16.92
C LEU A 28 11.08 7.51 -17.21
N ASP A 29 12.30 6.96 -17.13
CA ASP A 29 12.55 5.53 -17.27
C ASP A 29 12.07 4.74 -16.04
N PRO A 30 11.56 3.51 -16.22
CA PRO A 30 11.08 2.69 -15.12
C PRO A 30 12.25 2.19 -14.27
N LYS A 31 12.20 2.46 -12.97
CA LYS A 31 13.12 1.88 -11.99
C LYS A 31 12.55 0.56 -11.44
N PRO A 32 13.38 -0.49 -11.24
CA PRO A 32 12.97 -1.72 -10.58
C PRO A 32 12.35 -1.44 -9.21
N ILE A 33 11.28 -2.15 -8.86
CA ILE A 33 10.69 -2.06 -7.51
C ILE A 33 11.50 -2.99 -6.58
N PRO A 34 11.94 -2.52 -5.41
CA PRO A 34 12.64 -3.36 -4.44
C PRO A 34 11.77 -4.54 -4.00
N THR A 35 12.36 -5.74 -3.99
CA THR A 35 11.67 -6.94 -3.49
C THR A 35 11.64 -6.91 -1.96
N PRO A 36 10.45 -6.95 -1.32
CA PRO A 36 10.35 -7.06 0.13
C PRO A 36 10.85 -8.42 0.62
N SER A 37 11.25 -8.50 1.90
CA SER A 37 11.59 -9.77 2.54
C SER A 37 10.40 -10.74 2.53
N GLU A 38 10.67 -12.03 2.42
CA GLU A 38 9.67 -13.10 2.54
C GLU A 38 9.62 -13.68 3.98
N ASP A 39 10.55 -13.29 4.85
CA ASP A 39 10.54 -13.66 6.27
C ASP A 39 9.47 -12.85 7.02
N PRO A 40 8.42 -13.49 7.57
CA PRO A 40 7.35 -12.80 8.29
C PRO A 40 7.85 -11.91 9.43
N GLU A 41 8.90 -12.30 10.15
CA GLU A 41 9.41 -11.51 11.28
C GLU A 41 10.17 -10.27 10.79
N GLN A 42 10.86 -10.36 9.66
CA GLN A 42 11.48 -9.20 9.01
C GLN A 42 10.42 -8.25 8.44
N VAL A 43 9.40 -8.77 7.74
CA VAL A 43 8.30 -7.95 7.20
C VAL A 43 7.60 -7.18 8.33
N LYS A 44 7.33 -7.87 9.43
CA LYS A 44 6.69 -7.30 10.62
C LYS A 44 7.54 -6.20 11.24
N SER A 45 8.84 -6.45 11.46
CA SER A 45 9.74 -5.50 12.13
C SER A 45 10.18 -4.32 11.25
N THR A 46 9.96 -4.38 9.93
CA THR A 46 10.33 -3.32 8.99
C THR A 46 9.10 -2.58 8.45
N SER A 47 8.47 -3.10 7.40
CA SER A 47 7.39 -2.42 6.70
C SER A 47 6.08 -2.37 7.48
N ASP A 48 5.78 -3.37 8.31
CA ASP A 48 4.47 -3.49 8.95
C ASP A 48 4.34 -2.72 10.28
N THR A 49 5.42 -2.11 10.77
CA THR A 49 5.47 -1.34 12.03
C THR A 49 5.55 0.18 11.84
N ILE A 50 5.52 0.66 10.59
CA ILE A 50 5.50 2.10 10.29
C ILE A 50 4.29 2.75 10.99
N THR A 51 4.60 3.75 11.82
CA THR A 51 3.60 4.57 12.52
C THR A 51 3.85 6.02 12.17
N LEU A 52 2.81 6.73 11.72
CA LEU A 52 2.91 8.13 11.30
C LEU A 52 2.62 9.07 12.47
N GLU A 53 3.18 10.29 12.42
CA GLU A 53 2.83 11.38 13.33
C GLU A 53 1.39 11.84 13.12
N SER A 54 0.94 11.90 11.86
CA SER A 54 -0.41 12.25 11.45
C SER A 54 -0.74 11.59 10.10
N PHE A 55 -2.03 11.51 9.78
CA PHE A 55 -2.50 11.15 8.44
C PHE A 55 -3.85 11.81 8.15
N THR A 56 -3.86 12.67 7.13
CA THR A 56 -5.01 13.47 6.73
C THR A 56 -5.38 13.22 5.27
N SER A 57 -6.45 13.86 4.78
CA SER A 57 -6.77 13.87 3.34
C SER A 57 -5.65 14.47 2.50
N GLN A 58 -4.90 15.45 3.03
CA GLN A 58 -3.73 15.98 2.33
C GLN A 58 -2.65 14.92 2.21
N ASP A 59 -2.33 14.17 3.27
CA ASP A 59 -1.31 13.11 3.20
C ASP A 59 -1.70 12.00 2.21
N ALA A 60 -3.00 11.65 2.16
CA ALA A 60 -3.53 10.72 1.17
C ALA A 60 -3.39 11.25 -0.26
N TYR A 61 -3.65 12.54 -0.49
CA TYR A 61 -3.48 13.19 -1.80
C TYR A 61 -2.02 13.15 -2.26
N GLU A 62 -1.09 13.51 -1.37
CA GLU A 62 0.35 13.53 -1.65
C GLU A 62 0.88 12.12 -1.92
N LEU A 63 0.53 11.15 -1.07
CA LEU A 63 0.92 9.76 -1.25
C LEU A 63 0.36 9.17 -2.55
N GLY A 64 -0.90 9.48 -2.88
CA GLY A 64 -1.54 9.02 -4.11
C GLY A 64 -0.79 9.47 -5.37
N HIS A 65 -0.42 10.74 -5.44
CA HIS A 65 0.36 11.27 -6.56
C HIS A 65 1.79 10.73 -6.60
N LEU A 66 2.46 10.57 -5.45
CA LEU A 66 3.80 9.97 -5.40
C LEU A 66 3.80 8.51 -5.90
N LEU A 67 2.79 7.73 -5.51
CA LEU A 67 2.59 6.37 -6.03
C LEU A 67 2.33 6.38 -7.54
N HIS A 68 1.46 7.28 -8.03
CA HIS A 68 1.21 7.41 -9.46
C HIS A 68 2.50 7.76 -10.22
N ALA A 69 3.26 8.76 -9.75
CA ALA A 69 4.54 9.18 -10.33
C ALA A 69 5.53 8.00 -10.43
N ARG A 70 5.61 7.18 -9.37
CA ARG A 70 6.49 6.02 -9.29
C ARG A 70 6.08 4.88 -10.22
N LEU A 71 4.78 4.68 -10.40
CA LEU A 71 4.20 3.59 -11.19
C LEU A 71 4.02 3.96 -12.68
N HIS A 72 3.92 5.25 -13.02
CA HIS A 72 3.64 5.71 -14.37
C HIS A 72 4.67 5.22 -15.41
N PRO A 73 6.00 5.34 -15.19
CA PRO A 73 7.00 4.76 -16.08
C PRO A 73 6.85 3.26 -16.32
N ILE A 74 6.50 2.49 -15.28
CA ILE A 74 6.32 1.04 -15.36
C ILE A 74 5.10 0.73 -16.25
N ALA A 75 3.99 1.42 -16.03
CA ALA A 75 2.80 1.23 -16.83
C ALA A 75 3.03 1.60 -18.30
N ARG A 76 3.69 2.75 -18.55
CA ARG A 76 3.96 3.27 -19.89
C ARG A 76 4.93 2.42 -20.69
N TRP A 77 6.08 2.08 -20.12
CA TRP A 77 7.18 1.45 -20.85
C TRP A 77 7.16 -0.08 -20.80
N GLN A 78 6.55 -0.66 -19.76
CA GLN A 78 6.48 -2.10 -19.58
C GLN A 78 5.08 -2.68 -19.78
N GLY A 79 4.05 -1.84 -20.01
CA GLY A 79 2.68 -2.30 -20.26
C GLY A 79 2.02 -2.95 -19.06
N ARG A 80 2.34 -2.48 -17.84
CA ARG A 80 1.92 -3.07 -16.56
C ARG A 80 1.04 -2.10 -15.78
N PRO A 81 -0.26 -2.01 -16.09
CA PRO A 81 -1.17 -1.07 -15.45
C PRO A 81 -1.49 -1.46 -14.00
N THR A 82 -1.81 -0.47 -13.18
CA THR A 82 -2.16 -0.68 -11.76
C THR A 82 -3.31 0.20 -11.32
N LEU A 83 -3.99 -0.18 -10.23
CA LEU A 83 -4.92 0.67 -9.51
C LEU A 83 -4.32 1.03 -8.14
N VAL A 84 -4.24 2.33 -7.86
CA VAL A 84 -3.89 2.87 -6.54
C VAL A 84 -5.18 3.31 -5.85
N SER A 85 -5.39 2.89 -4.60
CA SER A 85 -6.53 3.29 -3.78
C SER A 85 -6.10 3.56 -2.34
N ILE A 86 -6.52 4.70 -1.79
CA ILE A 86 -6.28 5.10 -0.40
C ILE A 86 -7.62 5.42 0.23
N SER A 87 -7.97 4.70 1.31
CA SER A 87 -9.24 4.87 2.01
C SER A 87 -9.06 4.88 3.52
N LEU A 88 -9.87 5.66 4.22
CA LEU A 88 -9.96 5.63 5.67
C LEU A 88 -10.53 4.29 6.16
N ALA A 89 -10.31 3.97 7.44
CA ALA A 89 -10.83 2.75 8.05
C ALA A 89 -12.36 2.65 8.05
N ASN A 90 -13.07 3.79 7.98
CA ASN A 90 -14.52 3.85 7.83
C ASN A 90 -15.01 3.59 6.39
N GLY A 91 -14.09 3.34 5.44
CA GLY A 91 -14.40 3.03 4.05
C GLY A 91 -14.43 4.24 3.10
N GLN A 92 -14.31 5.48 3.60
CA GLN A 92 -14.24 6.67 2.74
C GLN A 92 -12.97 6.64 1.89
N VAL A 93 -13.13 6.64 0.57
CA VAL A 93 -12.01 6.76 -0.37
C VAL A 93 -11.54 8.20 -0.42
N LEU A 94 -10.24 8.43 -0.19
CA LEU A 94 -9.60 9.74 -0.24
C LEU A 94 -8.85 9.98 -1.55
N PHE A 95 -8.31 8.92 -2.15
CA PHE A 95 -7.62 8.95 -3.44
C PHE A 95 -7.82 7.62 -4.15
N GLN A 96 -8.12 7.65 -5.45
CA GLN A 96 -8.15 6.46 -6.27
C GLN A 96 -7.82 6.81 -7.72
N CYS A 97 -6.88 6.09 -8.32
CA CYS A 97 -6.41 6.39 -9.66
C CYS A 97 -5.90 5.13 -10.35
N ALA A 98 -6.33 4.92 -11.60
CA ALA A 98 -5.74 3.92 -12.48
C ALA A 98 -4.45 4.51 -13.10
N VAL A 99 -3.36 3.75 -13.03
CA VAL A 99 -2.06 4.10 -13.60
C VAL A 99 -1.87 3.32 -14.90
N GLY A 100 -1.89 4.04 -16.02
CA GLY A 100 -1.77 3.47 -17.38
C GLY A 100 -3.04 2.79 -17.89
N SER A 101 -3.01 2.37 -19.15
CA SER A 101 -4.13 1.69 -19.82
C SER A 101 -4.15 0.19 -19.51
N GLY A 102 -5.35 -0.36 -19.26
CA GLY A 102 -5.56 -1.81 -19.11
C GLY A 102 -5.97 -2.28 -17.72
N THR A 103 -6.28 -1.38 -16.78
CA THR A 103 -7.02 -1.77 -15.57
C THR A 103 -8.43 -2.23 -15.91
N SER A 104 -9.04 -3.02 -15.02
CA SER A 104 -10.39 -3.58 -15.19
C SER A 104 -11.21 -3.47 -13.90
N PRO A 105 -12.55 -3.67 -13.95
CA PRO A 105 -13.38 -3.70 -12.74
C PRO A 105 -12.97 -4.76 -11.71
N ASP A 106 -12.21 -5.80 -12.10
CA ASP A 106 -11.69 -6.78 -11.14
C ASP A 106 -10.66 -6.17 -10.18
N ASN A 107 -9.94 -5.11 -10.60
CA ASN A 107 -9.03 -4.40 -9.71
C ASN A 107 -9.76 -3.83 -8.47
N GLU A 108 -11.02 -3.40 -8.61
CA GLU A 108 -11.85 -2.95 -7.48
C GLU A 108 -12.14 -4.08 -6.49
N ARG A 109 -12.33 -5.30 -6.99
CA ARG A 109 -12.53 -6.50 -6.15
C ARG A 109 -11.26 -6.82 -5.37
N TRP A 110 -10.09 -6.75 -6.00
CA TRP A 110 -8.81 -6.88 -5.33
C TRP A 110 -8.59 -5.79 -4.28
N VAL A 111 -8.90 -4.53 -4.60
CA VAL A 111 -8.83 -3.42 -3.63
C VAL A 111 -9.71 -3.69 -2.41
N ALA A 112 -10.97 -4.07 -2.62
CA ALA A 112 -11.88 -4.38 -1.53
C ALA A 112 -11.37 -5.55 -0.66
N ARG A 113 -10.93 -6.65 -1.29
CA ARG A 113 -10.42 -7.84 -0.58
C ARG A 113 -9.15 -7.56 0.21
N LYS A 114 -8.17 -6.88 -0.39
CA LYS A 114 -6.91 -6.48 0.27
C LYS A 114 -7.20 -5.54 1.44
N ARG A 115 -8.09 -4.55 1.24
CA ARG A 115 -8.50 -3.62 2.30
C ARG A 115 -9.17 -4.33 3.48
N SER A 116 -10.11 -5.23 3.21
CA SER A 116 -10.78 -6.02 4.25
C SER A 116 -9.79 -6.80 5.10
N THR A 117 -8.75 -7.38 4.48
CA THR A 117 -7.68 -8.06 5.20
C THR A 117 -6.91 -7.10 6.10
N VAL A 118 -6.47 -5.96 5.57
CA VAL A 118 -5.71 -4.98 6.37
C VAL A 118 -6.52 -4.49 7.55
N LEU A 119 -7.82 -4.20 7.37
CA LEU A 119 -8.68 -3.70 8.44
C LEU A 119 -8.96 -4.74 9.52
N ARG A 120 -9.21 -6.01 9.14
CA ARG A 120 -9.56 -7.06 10.10
C ARG A 120 -8.36 -7.49 10.96
N TRP A 121 -7.19 -7.62 10.35
CA TRP A 121 -6.01 -8.16 11.05
C TRP A 121 -4.94 -7.13 11.38
N GLY A 122 -5.13 -5.89 10.95
CA GLY A 122 -4.24 -4.78 11.29
C GLY A 122 -2.82 -4.98 10.79
N CYS A 123 -2.62 -5.68 9.66
CA CYS A 123 -1.32 -5.88 9.03
C CYS A 123 -1.45 -5.90 7.50
N SER A 124 -0.32 -5.70 6.82
CA SER A 124 -0.26 -5.79 5.36
C SER A 124 -0.66 -7.16 4.85
N THR A 125 -1.23 -7.18 3.64
CA THR A 125 -1.56 -8.44 2.97
C THR A 125 -0.31 -9.23 2.64
N TRP A 126 0.84 -8.58 2.44
CA TRP A 126 2.14 -9.23 2.29
C TRP A 126 2.59 -9.96 3.56
N LEU A 127 2.42 -9.36 4.75
CA LEU A 127 2.72 -10.09 5.99
C LEU A 127 1.85 -11.33 6.14
N MET A 128 0.57 -11.24 5.76
CA MET A 128 -0.30 -12.42 5.74
C MET A 128 0.15 -13.44 4.70
N HIS A 129 0.55 -12.99 3.51
CA HIS A 129 1.13 -13.87 2.48
C HIS A 129 2.27 -14.70 3.06
N CYS A 130 3.27 -14.04 3.66
CA CYS A 130 4.46 -14.69 4.21
C CYS A 130 4.10 -15.67 5.34
N LYS A 131 3.18 -15.29 6.23
CA LYS A 131 2.75 -16.16 7.35
C LYS A 131 2.09 -17.46 6.90
N TYR A 132 1.39 -17.43 5.78
CA TYR A 132 0.64 -18.59 5.27
C TYR A 132 1.25 -19.17 3.99
N ALA A 133 2.44 -18.70 3.58
CA ALA A 133 3.09 -19.07 2.31
C ALA A 133 2.15 -18.95 1.10
N GLY A 134 1.28 -17.94 1.10
CA GLY A 134 0.26 -17.73 0.06
C GLY A 134 -0.93 -18.69 0.06
N ASP A 135 -1.03 -19.59 1.04
CA ASP A 135 -2.09 -20.58 1.14
C ASP A 135 -3.36 -19.98 1.76
N GLU A 136 -4.28 -19.51 0.90
CA GLU A 136 -5.56 -18.92 1.33
C GLU A 136 -6.48 -19.94 2.02
N ASP A 137 -6.32 -21.25 1.76
CA ASP A 137 -7.08 -22.30 2.45
C ASP A 137 -6.60 -22.51 3.88
N LYS A 138 -5.29 -22.54 4.10
CA LYS A 138 -4.72 -22.55 5.46
C LYS A 138 -5.10 -21.29 6.22
N PHE A 139 -5.05 -20.12 5.58
CA PHE A 139 -5.50 -18.85 6.15
C PHE A 139 -6.98 -18.92 6.56
N ARG A 140 -7.86 -19.36 5.64
CA ARG A 140 -9.28 -19.55 5.90
C ARG A 140 -9.53 -20.50 7.07
N ALA A 141 -8.91 -21.68 7.05
CA ALA A 141 -9.06 -22.69 8.10
C ALA A 141 -8.56 -22.18 9.45
N LYS A 142 -7.45 -21.43 9.48
CA LYS A 142 -6.87 -20.85 10.71
C LYS A 142 -7.83 -19.87 11.39
N PHE A 143 -8.60 -19.11 10.62
CA PHE A 143 -9.55 -18.12 11.14
C PHE A 143 -11.00 -18.64 11.19
N GLY A 144 -11.23 -19.92 10.90
CA GLY A 144 -12.57 -20.52 10.98
C GLY A 144 -13.59 -19.93 10.01
N MET A 145 -13.13 -19.36 8.89
CA MET A 145 -14.01 -18.69 7.94
C MET A 145 -14.72 -19.69 7.03
N SER A 146 -16.00 -19.42 6.74
CA SER A 146 -16.70 -20.10 5.66
C SER A 146 -16.10 -19.73 4.29
N PRO A 147 -16.32 -20.52 3.23
CA PRO A 147 -15.87 -20.15 1.88
C PRO A 147 -16.41 -18.79 1.42
N ASP A 148 -17.69 -18.50 1.70
CA ASP A 148 -18.34 -17.24 1.34
C ASP A 148 -17.72 -16.05 2.07
N GLU A 149 -17.45 -16.19 3.37
CA GLU A 149 -16.75 -15.15 4.15
C GLU A 149 -15.33 -14.95 3.63
N ALA A 150 -14.60 -16.03 3.36
CA ALA A 150 -13.21 -15.97 2.89
C ALA A 150 -13.08 -15.26 1.54
N SER A 151 -14.10 -15.32 0.69
CA SER A 151 -14.12 -14.62 -0.61
C SER A 151 -13.97 -13.09 -0.47
N GLY A 152 -14.32 -12.52 0.69
CA GLY A 152 -14.19 -11.11 1.01
C GLY A 152 -12.77 -10.66 1.36
N TYR A 153 -11.80 -11.58 1.41
CA TYR A 153 -10.42 -11.31 1.85
C TYR A 153 -9.41 -11.81 0.82
N ALA A 154 -8.24 -11.18 0.81
CA ALA A 154 -7.09 -11.61 0.03
C ALA A 154 -5.81 -11.45 0.86
N ILE A 155 -4.89 -12.41 0.75
CA ILE A 155 -3.55 -12.31 1.35
C ILE A 155 -2.47 -12.09 0.29
N HIS A 156 -2.86 -11.59 -0.88
CA HIS A 156 -1.92 -11.24 -1.95
C HIS A 156 -1.37 -9.83 -1.66
N GLY A 157 -0.06 -9.66 -1.75
CA GLY A 157 0.65 -8.39 -1.46
C GLY A 157 0.06 -7.16 -2.15
N GLY A 158 0.18 -6.00 -1.51
CA GLY A 158 -0.30 -4.72 -2.04
C GLY A 158 -1.35 -4.01 -1.18
N GLY A 159 -1.84 -4.60 -0.09
CA GLY A 159 -2.61 -3.89 0.93
C GLY A 159 -1.72 -3.53 2.12
N PHE A 160 -1.71 -2.26 2.52
CA PHE A 160 -0.79 -1.72 3.52
C PHE A 160 -1.51 -0.88 4.61
N PRO A 161 -1.29 -1.16 5.90
CA PRO A 161 -1.92 -0.43 7.00
C PRO A 161 -1.25 0.93 7.24
N VAL A 162 -2.06 1.98 7.33
CA VAL A 162 -1.62 3.28 7.85
C VAL A 162 -2.00 3.39 9.32
N ARG A 163 -1.01 3.66 10.18
CA ARG A 163 -1.19 3.86 11.62
C ARG A 163 -0.72 5.24 12.02
N VAL A 164 -1.33 5.81 13.05
CA VAL A 164 -0.98 7.13 13.60
C VAL A 164 -0.66 6.99 15.09
N LYS A 165 0.39 7.68 15.55
CA LYS A 165 0.81 7.68 16.95
C LYS A 165 -0.37 8.04 17.86
N GLY A 166 -0.59 7.22 18.88
CA GLY A 166 -1.67 7.43 19.87
C GLY A 166 -3.03 6.89 19.44
N VAL A 167 -3.16 6.29 18.24
CA VAL A 167 -4.36 5.59 17.80
C VAL A 167 -4.07 4.09 17.79
N GLU A 168 -4.90 3.29 18.47
CA GLU A 168 -4.67 1.84 18.63
C GLU A 168 -4.90 1.04 17.34
N GLY A 169 -5.66 1.59 16.39
CA GLY A 169 -6.08 0.91 15.16
C GLY A 169 -5.44 1.46 13.88
N VAL A 170 -5.67 0.74 12.79
CA VAL A 170 -5.42 1.23 11.42
C VAL A 170 -6.38 2.39 11.15
N VAL A 171 -5.85 3.54 10.73
CA VAL A 171 -6.65 4.73 10.41
C VAL A 171 -7.00 4.83 8.93
N ALA A 172 -6.16 4.28 8.07
CA ALA A 172 -6.35 4.23 6.63
C ALA A 172 -5.65 3.01 6.03
N VAL A 173 -6.02 2.64 4.81
CA VAL A 173 -5.42 1.55 4.04
C VAL A 173 -5.00 2.08 2.69
N VAL A 174 -3.76 1.80 2.31
CA VAL A 174 -3.22 2.00 0.97
C VAL A 174 -3.29 0.67 0.25
N VAL A 175 -3.79 0.66 -0.97
CA VAL A 175 -3.80 -0.51 -1.85
C VAL A 175 -3.19 -0.17 -3.20
N VAL A 176 -2.25 -0.99 -3.64
CA VAL A 176 -1.81 -1.09 -5.04
C VAL A 176 -2.22 -2.47 -5.57
N SER A 177 -2.76 -2.49 -6.79
CA SER A 177 -3.21 -3.73 -7.44
C SER A 177 -2.94 -3.71 -8.94
N GLY A 178 -2.10 -4.63 -9.41
CA GLY A 178 -1.92 -4.90 -10.84
C GLY A 178 -0.54 -5.45 -11.23
N LEU A 179 0.45 -5.36 -10.34
CA LEU A 179 1.78 -5.94 -10.54
C LEU A 179 1.85 -7.36 -9.96
N LYS A 180 3.05 -7.95 -9.93
CA LYS A 180 3.27 -9.12 -9.07
C LYS A 180 3.10 -8.67 -7.63
N GLN A 181 2.50 -9.51 -6.80
CA GLN A 181 2.15 -9.15 -5.42
C GLN A 181 3.30 -8.57 -4.56
N HIS A 182 4.54 -9.03 -4.76
CA HIS A 182 5.70 -8.49 -4.04
C HIS A 182 6.07 -7.08 -4.52
N GLU A 183 5.82 -6.76 -5.79
CA GLU A 183 6.00 -5.40 -6.34
C GLU A 183 4.87 -4.46 -5.91
N ASP A 184 3.62 -4.94 -5.87
CA ASP A 184 2.49 -4.17 -5.34
C ASP A 184 2.77 -3.73 -3.88
N HIS A 185 3.33 -4.62 -3.05
CA HIS A 185 3.75 -4.27 -1.69
C HIS A 185 5.02 -3.42 -1.68
N GLY A 186 6.03 -3.81 -2.46
CA GLY A 186 7.34 -3.18 -2.51
C GLY A 186 7.27 -1.69 -2.86
N VAL A 187 6.43 -1.31 -3.83
CA VAL A 187 6.31 0.10 -4.25
C VAL A 187 5.71 0.98 -3.16
N ILE A 188 4.77 0.45 -2.36
CA ILE A 188 4.19 1.17 -1.22
C ILE A 188 5.26 1.41 -0.16
N VAL A 189 6.02 0.36 0.19
CA VAL A 189 7.09 0.45 1.19
C VAL A 189 8.19 1.41 0.73
N GLU A 190 8.66 1.28 -0.50
CA GLU A 190 9.66 2.17 -1.10
C GLU A 190 9.21 3.63 -1.02
N THR A 191 7.97 3.92 -1.42
CA THR A 191 7.42 5.28 -1.40
C THR A 191 7.37 5.85 0.02
N PHE A 192 6.99 5.05 1.02
CA PHE A 192 7.08 5.49 2.42
C PHE A 192 8.53 5.76 2.85
N MET A 193 9.48 4.87 2.52
CA MET A 193 10.88 5.04 2.92
C MET A 193 11.56 6.27 2.27
N GLU A 194 11.19 6.59 1.04
CA GLU A 194 11.71 7.75 0.32
C GLU A 194 11.12 9.06 0.85
N HIS A 195 9.80 9.11 1.08
CA HIS A 195 9.08 10.37 1.34
C HIS A 195 8.69 10.62 2.79
N TRP A 196 8.86 9.64 3.68
CA TRP A 196 8.69 9.80 5.13
C TRP A 196 10.02 9.63 5.86
N GLU A 197 10.22 10.40 6.92
CA GLU A 197 11.40 10.36 7.76
C GLU A 197 11.06 10.13 9.23
N PRO A 198 11.96 9.48 10.00
CA PRO A 198 11.80 9.38 11.44
C PRO A 198 11.72 10.75 12.11
N VAL A 199 10.79 10.91 13.04
CA VAL A 199 10.74 12.05 13.94
C VAL A 199 11.77 11.82 15.04
N SER A 200 12.77 12.70 15.15
CA SER A 200 13.68 12.72 16.30
C SER A 200 12.87 13.03 17.56
N THR A 201 12.80 12.08 18.48
CA THR A 201 12.23 12.26 19.83
C THR A 201 13.12 13.10 20.70
#